data_AF-A0A366QSL4-F1
#
_entry.id   AF-A0A366QSL4-F1
#
_cell.length_a   1.000
_cell.length_b   1.000
_cell.length_c   1.000
_cell.angle_alpha   90.00
_cell.angle_beta   90.00
_cell.angle_gamma   90.00
#
_symmetry.space_group_name_H-M   'P 1'
#
loop_
_entity.id
_entity.type
_entity.pdbx_description
1 polymer ?
#
loop_
_entity_poly.entity_id
_entity_poly.type
_entity_poly.pdbx_seq_one_letter_code
_entity_poly.pdbx_strand_id
1 'polypeptide(L)'
;MESLPVTSGLRIWGTICIYLFTFSSTVVFTRQNAILFRLTAIAILCYLNYVFHLAILETSMTTTQKCAVCNMSWGFWVSGAEQLLLSHFDAEDLIDKSEGRVSNLTLLFRGVKLYFNLRRVGVRGDVSMRRRKSQTRAQLLRSKMIELLGLYLTLDVALNAPLPEGHLVTRDKETLFSLSNLTVEDLSFRFAGTFGYWLLSFVCNRFNNACAAIASLALGLSQPNEWPSLNGPISACYTVRGFWGTFWHRLYRRQLTGWGDFIPDKILRLRRGTLLSRYSRLTLAFLLSGLMHHPMVSVYRLGAEDMWSCEKFFLLQAFGVMVEDAVQGMTRQLAIPRPMRRFVGYTWVVVFLVWSTPVWMFPPMRQGDSGQMVPFSLVSLLK
;
A
#
# COMPACT_ATOMS: atom_id res chain seq x y z
N MET A 1 23.93 29.52 -9.78
CA MET A 1 23.89 28.12 -10.29
C MET A 1 22.51 27.55 -9.98
N GLU A 2 21.54 27.84 -10.84
CA GLU A 2 20.13 27.39 -10.71
C GLU A 2 19.75 26.55 -11.93
N SER A 3 20.38 25.38 -12.09
CA SER A 3 20.07 24.42 -13.17
C SER A 3 19.54 23.07 -12.65
N LEU A 4 19.10 23.00 -11.40
CA LEU A 4 18.68 21.77 -10.72
C LEU A 4 17.26 21.25 -11.09
N PRO A 5 16.22 22.06 -11.35
CA PRO A 5 14.86 21.50 -11.50
C PRO A 5 14.65 20.67 -12.78
N VAL A 6 15.27 21.08 -13.89
CA VAL A 6 15.07 20.46 -15.22
C VAL A 6 15.78 19.10 -15.30
N THR A 7 16.93 18.95 -14.63
CA THR A 7 17.71 17.71 -14.64
C THR A 7 17.03 16.60 -13.83
N SER A 8 16.40 16.93 -12.69
CA SER A 8 15.64 15.97 -11.88
C SER A 8 14.41 15.44 -12.61
N GLY A 9 13.66 16.31 -13.30
CA GLY A 9 12.48 15.89 -14.08
C GLY A 9 12.81 14.91 -15.19
N LEU A 10 13.85 15.20 -15.98
CA LEU A 10 14.31 14.30 -17.04
C LEU A 10 14.80 12.96 -16.49
N ARG A 11 15.52 12.96 -15.36
CA ARG A 11 15.96 11.74 -14.67
C ARG A 11 14.77 10.90 -14.22
N ILE A 12 13.73 11.50 -13.65
CA ILE A 12 12.52 10.80 -13.20
C ILE A 12 11.82 10.12 -14.38
N TRP A 13 11.48 10.89 -15.42
CA TRP A 13 10.76 10.35 -16.58
C TRP A 13 11.59 9.32 -17.36
N GLY A 14 12.88 9.59 -17.56
CA GLY A 14 13.80 8.64 -18.18
C GLY A 14 13.85 7.32 -17.41
N THR A 15 13.94 7.38 -16.08
CA THR A 15 13.95 6.18 -15.23
C THR A 15 12.63 5.41 -15.34
N ILE A 16 11.48 6.08 -15.30
CA ILE A 16 10.16 5.44 -15.47
C ILE A 16 10.07 4.74 -16.84
N CYS A 17 10.46 5.41 -17.91
CA CYS A 17 10.41 4.85 -19.27
C CYS A 17 11.28 3.60 -19.40
N ILE A 18 12.54 3.67 -18.93
CA ILE A 18 13.46 2.52 -18.95
C ILE A 18 12.90 1.39 -18.08
N TYR A 19 12.38 1.69 -16.90
CA TYR A 19 11.79 0.71 -15.99
C TYR A 19 10.65 -0.06 -16.66
N LEU A 20 9.67 0.66 -17.22
CA LEU A 20 8.50 0.07 -17.87
C LEU A 20 8.91 -0.72 -19.12
N PHE A 21 9.88 -0.22 -19.88
CA PHE A 21 10.42 -0.92 -21.04
C PHE A 21 11.14 -2.21 -20.63
N THR A 22 11.97 -2.21 -19.59
CA THR A 22 12.65 -3.40 -19.08
C THR A 22 11.66 -4.44 -18.58
N PHE A 23 10.65 -4.04 -17.78
CA PHE A 23 9.61 -4.95 -17.32
C PHE A 23 8.87 -5.57 -18.51
N SER A 24 8.36 -4.72 -19.41
CA SER A 24 7.56 -5.18 -20.55
C SER A 24 8.35 -6.07 -21.51
N SER A 25 9.60 -5.70 -21.82
CA SER A 25 10.48 -6.50 -22.67
C SER A 25 10.80 -7.85 -22.04
N THR A 26 10.91 -7.92 -20.72
CA THR A 26 11.10 -9.19 -20.01
C THR A 26 9.88 -10.08 -20.17
N VAL A 27 8.66 -9.54 -19.99
CA VAL A 27 7.42 -10.31 -20.21
C VAL A 27 7.33 -10.80 -21.66
N VAL A 28 7.58 -9.93 -22.64
CA VAL A 28 7.36 -10.23 -24.06
C VAL A 28 8.43 -11.16 -24.65
N PHE A 29 9.70 -10.94 -24.32
CA PHE A 29 10.82 -11.60 -25.01
C PHE A 29 11.51 -12.70 -24.19
N THR A 30 11.17 -12.85 -22.90
CA THR A 30 11.80 -13.86 -22.02
C THR A 30 10.81 -14.97 -21.69
N ARG A 31 11.15 -16.22 -22.02
CA ARG A 31 10.34 -17.40 -21.68
C ARG A 31 10.10 -17.50 -20.17
N GLN A 32 8.96 -18.06 -19.77
CA GLN A 32 8.60 -18.29 -18.35
C GLN A 32 9.68 -19.05 -17.55
N ASN A 33 10.37 -20.01 -18.17
CA ASN A 33 11.36 -20.88 -17.51
C ASN A 33 12.79 -20.30 -17.52
N ALA A 34 13.02 -19.15 -18.16
CA ALA A 34 14.34 -18.50 -18.23
C ALA A 34 14.62 -17.71 -16.94
N ILE A 35 14.72 -18.44 -15.81
CA ILE A 35 14.78 -17.87 -14.46
C ILE A 35 15.96 -16.91 -14.29
N LEU A 36 17.15 -17.23 -14.82
CA LEU A 36 18.33 -16.38 -14.70
C LEU A 36 18.10 -15.00 -15.35
N PHE A 37 17.54 -14.95 -16.56
CA PHE A 37 17.21 -13.69 -17.23
C PHE A 37 16.16 -12.89 -16.46
N ARG A 38 15.15 -13.56 -15.91
CA ARG A 38 14.13 -12.91 -15.08
C ARG A 38 14.70 -12.35 -13.78
N LEU A 39 15.62 -13.05 -13.13
CA LEU A 39 16.35 -12.56 -11.95
C LEU A 39 17.21 -11.33 -12.29
N THR A 40 17.94 -11.37 -13.41
CA THR A 40 18.70 -10.21 -13.90
C THR A 40 17.79 -9.01 -14.15
N ALA A 41 16.62 -9.23 -14.79
CA ALA A 41 15.64 -8.17 -14.97
C ALA A 41 15.17 -7.58 -13.64
N ILE A 42 14.88 -8.40 -12.62
CA ILE A 42 14.50 -7.90 -11.29
C ILE A 42 15.63 -7.10 -10.63
N ALA A 43 16.88 -7.52 -10.76
CA ALA A 43 18.02 -6.76 -10.24
C ALA A 43 18.10 -5.38 -10.90
N ILE A 44 17.91 -5.30 -12.22
CA ILE A 44 17.85 -4.03 -12.96
C ILE A 44 16.67 -3.17 -12.49
N LEU A 45 15.47 -3.74 -12.37
CA LEU A 45 14.29 -3.02 -11.89
C LEU A 45 14.46 -2.53 -10.43
N CYS A 46 15.15 -3.29 -9.58
CA CYS A 46 15.49 -2.87 -8.22
C CYS A 46 16.42 -1.64 -8.24
N TYR A 47 17.48 -1.69 -9.05
CA TYR A 47 18.40 -0.57 -9.22
C TYR A 47 17.68 0.67 -9.78
N LEU A 48 16.82 0.52 -10.79
CA LEU A 48 16.03 1.63 -11.34
C LEU A 48 15.05 2.21 -10.30
N ASN A 49 14.45 1.38 -9.44
CA ASN A 49 13.62 1.87 -8.34
C ASN A 49 14.45 2.70 -7.35
N TYR A 50 15.66 2.27 -7.02
CA TYR A 50 16.58 3.02 -6.17
C TYR A 50 16.98 4.38 -6.79
N VAL A 51 17.35 4.39 -8.07
CA VAL A 51 17.65 5.64 -8.80
C VAL A 51 16.44 6.57 -8.83
N PHE A 52 15.25 6.03 -9.04
CA PHE A 52 14.00 6.78 -8.97
C PHE A 52 13.79 7.39 -7.58
N HIS A 53 14.00 6.63 -6.51
CA HIS A 53 13.91 7.14 -5.13
C HIS A 53 14.87 8.31 -4.89
N LEU A 54 16.13 8.17 -5.30
CA LEU A 54 17.10 9.27 -5.18
C LEU A 54 16.64 10.53 -5.93
N ALA A 55 16.14 10.36 -7.15
CA ALA A 55 15.63 11.48 -7.94
C ALA A 55 14.40 12.15 -7.28
N ILE A 56 13.52 11.37 -6.63
CA ILE A 56 12.38 11.91 -5.87
C ILE A 56 12.85 12.70 -4.65
N LEU A 57 13.87 12.24 -3.92
CA LEU A 57 14.41 12.94 -2.76
C LEU A 57 14.99 14.32 -3.10
N GLU A 58 15.54 14.48 -4.30
CA GLU A 58 16.09 15.73 -4.83
C GLU A 58 15.01 16.75 -5.28
N THR A 59 13.74 16.34 -5.39
CA THR A 59 12.67 17.26 -5.83
C THR A 59 12.28 18.29 -4.77
N SER A 60 11.57 19.33 -5.20
CA SER A 60 10.91 20.32 -4.33
C SER A 60 9.60 19.83 -3.71
N MET A 61 9.23 18.55 -3.89
CA MET A 61 8.02 17.98 -3.29
C MET A 61 8.11 18.01 -1.76
N THR A 62 6.96 18.09 -1.10
CA THR A 62 6.88 18.01 0.36
C THR A 62 7.29 16.61 0.85
N THR A 63 7.64 16.50 2.12
CA THR A 63 7.98 15.19 2.75
C THR A 63 6.83 14.21 2.61
N THR A 64 5.58 14.67 2.83
CA THR A 64 4.36 13.87 2.64
C THR A 64 4.24 13.33 1.21
N GLN A 65 4.45 14.20 0.20
CA GLN A 65 4.38 13.82 -1.21
C GLN A 65 5.49 12.84 -1.61
N LYS A 66 6.73 13.10 -1.17
CA LYS A 66 7.87 12.19 -1.38
C LYS A 66 7.59 10.81 -0.82
N CYS A 67 7.07 10.73 0.41
CA CYS A 67 6.75 9.46 1.07
C CYS A 67 5.68 8.68 0.28
N ALA A 68 4.61 9.36 -0.16
CA ALA A 68 3.56 8.74 -0.94
C ALA A 68 4.09 8.15 -2.26
N VAL A 69 4.93 8.90 -2.99
CA VAL A 69 5.53 8.43 -4.25
C VAL A 69 6.48 7.26 -4.02
N CYS A 70 7.36 7.34 -3.02
CA CYS A 70 8.32 6.27 -2.72
C CYS A 70 7.63 4.96 -2.28
N ASN A 71 6.59 5.03 -1.45
CA ASN A 71 5.81 3.86 -1.03
C ASN A 71 5.08 3.24 -2.23
N MET A 72 4.52 4.07 -3.10
CA MET A 72 3.85 3.60 -4.30
C MET A 72 4.83 2.90 -5.26
N SER A 73 6.01 3.48 -5.52
CA SER A 73 7.00 2.87 -6.41
C SER A 73 7.52 1.54 -5.89
N TRP A 74 7.73 1.42 -4.57
CA TRP A 74 8.09 0.14 -3.95
C TRP A 74 6.99 -0.90 -4.13
N GLY A 75 5.73 -0.53 -3.90
CA GLY A 75 4.58 -1.42 -4.11
C GLY A 75 4.49 -1.94 -5.54
N PHE A 76 4.77 -1.09 -6.53
CA PHE A 76 4.86 -1.49 -7.92
C PHE A 76 6.07 -2.39 -8.22
N TRP A 77 7.23 -2.14 -7.61
CA TRP A 77 8.40 -3.01 -7.76
C TRP A 77 8.12 -4.43 -7.24
N VAL A 78 7.55 -4.57 -6.04
CA VAL A 78 7.17 -5.89 -5.50
C VAL A 78 6.11 -6.57 -6.38
N SER A 79 5.19 -5.80 -6.94
CA SER A 79 4.23 -6.32 -7.92
C SER A 79 4.92 -6.85 -9.17
N GLY A 80 5.83 -6.09 -9.76
CA GLY A 80 6.58 -6.51 -10.94
C GLY A 80 7.45 -7.74 -10.67
N ALA A 81 8.11 -7.80 -9.51
CA ALA A 81 8.89 -8.94 -9.07
C ALA A 81 8.02 -10.20 -8.92
N GLU A 82 6.86 -10.08 -8.30
CA GLU A 82 5.92 -11.19 -8.16
C GLU A 82 5.40 -11.67 -9.52
N GLN A 83 5.07 -10.75 -10.42
CA GLN A 83 4.58 -11.08 -11.76
C GLN A 83 5.63 -11.82 -12.60
N LEU A 84 6.89 -11.39 -12.54
CA LEU A 84 7.97 -11.99 -13.32
C LEU A 84 8.50 -13.30 -12.73
N LEU A 85 8.63 -13.40 -11.40
CA LEU A 85 9.28 -14.51 -10.73
C LEU A 85 8.33 -15.59 -10.19
N LEU A 86 7.13 -15.21 -9.74
CA LEU A 86 6.20 -16.14 -9.10
C LEU A 86 5.06 -16.53 -10.01
N SER A 87 4.46 -15.55 -10.67
CA SER A 87 3.38 -15.80 -11.64
C SER A 87 3.90 -16.17 -13.02
N HIS A 88 5.19 -15.95 -13.29
CA HIS A 88 5.84 -16.26 -14.56
C HIS A 88 5.07 -15.72 -15.78
N PHE A 89 4.61 -14.47 -15.73
CA PHE A 89 3.94 -13.84 -16.86
C PHE A 89 4.86 -13.81 -18.08
N ASP A 90 4.32 -14.15 -19.25
CA ASP A 90 5.00 -14.08 -20.54
C ASP A 90 4.10 -13.53 -21.66
N ALA A 91 4.58 -13.56 -22.90
CA ALA A 91 3.86 -13.02 -24.06
C ALA A 91 2.48 -13.67 -24.29
N GLU A 92 2.32 -14.94 -23.96
CA GLU A 92 1.05 -15.68 -24.18
C GLU A 92 -0.06 -15.15 -23.27
N ASP A 93 0.28 -14.66 -22.07
CA ASP A 93 -0.69 -14.02 -21.18
C ASP A 93 -1.19 -12.65 -21.71
N LEU A 94 -0.53 -12.08 -22.73
CA LEU A 94 -0.85 -10.78 -23.33
C LEU A 94 -1.62 -10.90 -24.66
N ILE A 95 -1.74 -12.11 -25.22
CA ILE A 95 -2.41 -12.37 -26.49
C ILE A 95 -3.86 -12.78 -26.21
N ASP A 96 -4.81 -12.12 -26.88
CA ASP A 96 -6.19 -12.59 -26.85
C ASP A 96 -6.32 -13.79 -27.80
N LYS A 97 -7.00 -14.85 -27.35
CA LYS A 97 -7.17 -16.08 -28.13
C LYS A 97 -7.94 -15.88 -29.43
N SER A 98 -8.72 -14.80 -29.54
CA SER A 98 -9.42 -14.45 -30.78
C SER A 98 -8.56 -13.66 -31.77
N GLU A 99 -7.40 -13.17 -31.35
CA GLU A 99 -6.52 -12.38 -32.20
C GLU A 99 -5.56 -13.28 -32.98
N GLY A 100 -5.26 -12.89 -34.22
CA GLY A 100 -4.22 -13.50 -35.03
C GLY A 100 -2.82 -13.04 -34.59
N ARG A 101 -1.93 -12.78 -35.56
CA ARG A 101 -0.57 -12.33 -35.27
C ARG A 101 -0.58 -10.91 -34.69
N VAL A 102 -0.18 -10.78 -33.42
CA VAL A 102 -0.04 -9.49 -32.73
C VAL A 102 1.38 -8.95 -32.89
N SER A 103 1.53 -7.63 -33.11
CA SER A 103 2.86 -7.01 -33.25
C SER A 103 3.60 -6.94 -31.91
N ASN A 104 4.93 -6.97 -31.95
CA ASN A 104 5.77 -6.81 -30.74
C ASN A 104 5.52 -5.47 -30.03
N LEU A 105 5.26 -4.40 -30.79
CA LEU A 105 4.94 -3.09 -30.21
C LEU A 105 3.64 -3.12 -29.42
N THR A 106 2.62 -3.81 -29.95
CA THR A 106 1.34 -4.02 -29.25
C THR A 106 1.53 -4.84 -27.99
N LEU A 107 2.32 -5.92 -28.04
CA LEU A 107 2.64 -6.73 -26.87
C LEU A 107 3.40 -5.93 -25.81
N LEU A 108 4.38 -5.12 -26.21
CA LEU A 108 5.10 -4.25 -25.29
C LEU A 108 4.17 -3.24 -24.61
N PHE A 109 3.23 -2.65 -25.34
CA PHE A 109 2.24 -1.77 -24.75
C PHE A 109 1.30 -2.51 -23.77
N ARG A 110 0.89 -3.74 -24.10
CA ARG A 110 0.10 -4.60 -23.19
C ARG A 110 0.89 -5.01 -21.95
N GLY A 111 2.19 -5.25 -22.06
CA GLY A 111 3.07 -5.48 -20.92
C GLY A 111 3.18 -4.28 -19.98
N VAL A 112 3.20 -3.06 -20.52
CA VAL A 112 3.11 -1.83 -19.69
C VAL A 112 1.75 -1.74 -18.99
N LYS A 113 0.65 -2.05 -19.68
CA LYS A 113 -0.68 -2.12 -19.03
C LYS A 113 -0.74 -3.16 -17.92
N LEU A 114 -0.13 -4.34 -18.14
CA LEU A 114 -0.04 -5.40 -17.14
C LEU A 114 0.65 -4.92 -15.85
N TYR A 115 1.74 -4.14 -15.97
CA TYR A 115 2.45 -3.59 -14.81
C TYR A 115 1.53 -2.77 -13.88
N PHE A 116 0.66 -1.94 -14.46
CA PHE A 116 -0.29 -1.11 -13.73
C PHE A 116 -1.57 -1.86 -13.33
N ASN A 117 -1.82 -3.04 -13.89
CA ASN A 117 -2.97 -3.88 -13.56
C ASN A 117 -2.73 -4.69 -12.27
N LEU A 118 -2.62 -3.99 -11.14
CA LEU A 118 -2.36 -4.58 -9.81
C LEU A 118 -3.41 -5.62 -9.38
N ARG A 119 -4.59 -5.64 -10.00
CA ARG A 119 -5.65 -6.63 -9.72
C ARG A 119 -5.75 -7.76 -10.76
N ARG A 120 -4.92 -7.72 -11.80
CA ARG A 120 -4.89 -8.72 -12.88
C ARG A 120 -6.22 -8.89 -13.60
N VAL A 121 -6.98 -7.81 -13.73
CA VAL A 121 -8.28 -7.85 -14.41
C VAL A 121 -8.07 -8.29 -15.86
N GLY A 122 -8.78 -9.34 -16.29
CA GLY A 122 -8.69 -9.85 -17.66
C GLY A 122 -7.43 -10.66 -17.99
N VAL A 123 -6.56 -10.95 -17.02
CA VAL A 123 -5.39 -11.84 -17.22
C VAL A 123 -5.38 -12.98 -16.19
N ARG A 124 -4.43 -13.92 -16.33
CA ARG A 124 -4.28 -15.07 -15.44
C ARG A 124 -4.17 -14.63 -13.96
N GLY A 125 -5.10 -15.12 -13.14
CA GLY A 125 -5.16 -14.78 -11.72
C GLY A 125 -5.95 -13.51 -11.40
N ASP A 126 -6.90 -13.11 -12.27
CA ASP A 126 -7.89 -12.06 -11.99
C ASP A 126 -8.49 -12.21 -10.59
N VAL A 127 -8.37 -11.17 -9.78
CA VAL A 127 -9.00 -11.09 -8.48
C VAL A 127 -10.46 -10.66 -8.68
N SER A 128 -11.31 -11.66 -8.92
CA SER A 128 -12.75 -11.46 -9.17
C SER A 128 -13.41 -10.62 -8.08
N MET A 129 -14.32 -9.75 -8.53
CA MET A 129 -15.10 -8.89 -7.67
C MET A 129 -16.55 -9.30 -7.70
N ARG A 130 -17.11 -9.56 -6.51
CA ARG A 130 -18.51 -9.98 -6.32
C ARG A 130 -19.55 -9.06 -6.98
N ARG A 131 -19.22 -7.81 -7.29
CA ARG A 131 -20.15 -6.86 -7.94
C ARG A 131 -19.39 -5.85 -8.81
N ARG A 132 -19.28 -6.13 -10.11
CA ARG A 132 -18.85 -5.13 -11.11
C ARG A 132 -20.08 -4.31 -11.49
N LYS A 133 -20.17 -3.05 -11.06
CA LYS A 133 -21.16 -2.14 -11.63
C LYS A 133 -20.66 -1.79 -13.03
N SER A 134 -21.47 -2.04 -14.05
CA SER A 134 -21.19 -1.51 -15.39
C SER A 134 -21.31 0.01 -15.31
N GLN A 135 -20.19 0.70 -15.50
CA GLN A 135 -20.13 2.16 -15.57
C GLN A 135 -19.41 2.54 -16.86
N THR A 136 -19.91 3.56 -17.55
CA THR A 136 -19.19 4.11 -18.70
C THR A 136 -17.94 4.86 -18.22
N ARG A 137 -16.97 5.03 -19.12
CA ARG A 137 -15.74 5.81 -18.84
C ARG A 137 -16.06 7.22 -18.36
N ALA A 138 -17.03 7.89 -18.99
CA ALA A 138 -17.45 9.23 -18.58
C ALA A 138 -18.10 9.26 -17.19
N GLN A 139 -18.96 8.29 -16.86
CA GLN A 139 -19.60 8.20 -15.55
C GLN A 139 -18.57 7.98 -14.43
N LEU A 140 -17.65 7.05 -14.64
CA LEU A 140 -16.61 6.77 -13.66
C LEU A 140 -15.66 7.97 -13.51
N LEU A 141 -15.24 8.58 -14.61
CA LEU A 141 -14.38 9.77 -14.58
C LEU A 141 -15.03 10.90 -13.79
N ARG A 142 -16.30 11.22 -14.06
CA ARG A 142 -17.07 12.21 -13.30
C ARG A 142 -17.13 11.87 -11.81
N SER A 143 -17.43 10.61 -11.47
CA SER A 143 -17.47 10.16 -10.07
C SER A 143 -16.13 10.32 -9.37
N LYS A 144 -15.02 10.01 -10.06
CA LYS A 144 -13.67 10.14 -9.51
C LYS A 144 -13.24 11.59 -9.37
N MET A 145 -13.63 12.47 -10.28
CA MET A 145 -13.37 13.91 -10.16
C MET A 145 -14.10 14.52 -8.95
N ILE A 146 -15.36 14.18 -8.74
CA ILE A 146 -16.14 14.65 -7.57
C ILE A 146 -15.52 14.11 -6.27
N GLU A 147 -15.19 12.81 -6.24
CA GLU A 147 -14.48 12.20 -5.11
C GLU A 147 -13.15 12.92 -4.84
N LEU A 148 -12.35 13.17 -5.88
CA LEU A 148 -11.07 13.84 -5.77
C LEU A 148 -11.20 15.24 -5.15
N LEU A 149 -12.19 16.03 -5.57
CA LEU A 149 -12.43 17.37 -5.02
C LEU A 149 -12.77 17.32 -3.53
N GLY A 150 -13.66 16.42 -3.10
CA GLY A 150 -14.00 16.27 -1.69
C GLY A 150 -12.81 15.80 -0.84
N LEU A 151 -12.02 14.85 -1.36
CA LEU A 151 -10.82 14.37 -0.69
C LEU A 151 -9.74 15.45 -0.62
N TYR A 152 -9.58 16.25 -1.67
CA TYR A 152 -8.65 17.38 -1.70
C TYR A 152 -8.95 18.36 -0.57
N LEU A 153 -10.21 18.82 -0.45
CA LEU A 153 -10.61 19.77 0.61
C LEU A 153 -10.40 19.18 2.01
N THR A 154 -10.69 17.88 2.16
CA THR A 154 -10.49 17.18 3.43
C THR A 154 -9.01 17.12 3.80
N LEU A 155 -8.13 16.78 2.85
CA LEU A 155 -6.69 16.75 3.06
C LEU A 155 -6.14 18.13 3.37
N ASP A 156 -6.60 19.15 2.64
CA ASP A 156 -6.17 20.53 2.82
C ASP A 156 -6.49 21.01 4.25
N VAL A 157 -7.72 20.80 4.72
CA VAL A 157 -8.11 21.12 6.10
C VAL A 157 -7.30 20.29 7.12
N ALA A 158 -7.21 18.97 6.92
CA ALA A 158 -6.58 18.07 7.88
C ALA A 158 -5.06 18.31 8.03
N LEU A 159 -4.36 18.61 6.94
CA LEU A 159 -2.92 18.88 6.95
C LEU A 159 -2.58 20.32 7.35
N ASN A 160 -3.56 21.21 7.45
CA ASN A 160 -3.41 22.54 8.05
C ASN A 160 -3.74 22.55 9.56
N ALA A 161 -4.07 21.40 10.15
CA ALA A 161 -4.26 21.28 11.59
C ALA A 161 -2.94 21.57 12.34
N PRO A 162 -3.00 22.13 13.57
CA PRO A 162 -1.81 22.41 14.34
C PRO A 162 -1.02 21.13 14.59
N LEU A 163 0.31 21.26 14.59
CA LEU A 163 1.19 20.17 14.98
C LEU A 163 0.92 19.76 16.43
N PRO A 164 1.09 18.47 16.76
CA PRO A 164 1.00 18.02 18.14
C PRO A 164 2.06 18.72 18.99
N GLU A 165 1.74 18.97 20.25
CA GLU A 165 2.75 19.45 21.20
C GLU A 165 3.84 18.40 21.37
N GLY A 166 5.10 18.84 21.36
CA GLY A 166 6.25 17.92 21.31
C GLY A 166 6.31 16.92 22.47
N HIS A 167 5.77 17.28 23.63
CA HIS A 167 5.74 16.43 24.82
C HIS A 167 4.78 15.23 24.67
N LEU A 168 3.78 15.29 23.77
CA LEU A 168 2.80 14.22 23.55
C LEU A 168 3.31 13.11 22.62
N VAL A 169 4.36 13.38 21.86
CA VAL A 169 4.90 12.47 20.82
C VAL A 169 6.31 11.95 21.15
N THR A 170 6.79 12.16 22.38
CA THR A 170 8.11 11.69 22.81
C THR A 170 8.24 10.17 22.74
N ARG A 171 9.48 9.67 22.72
CA ARG A 171 9.77 8.24 22.56
C ARG A 171 9.19 7.37 23.69
N ASP A 172 9.22 7.85 24.93
CA ASP A 172 8.64 7.14 26.08
C ASP A 172 7.12 6.97 25.93
N LYS A 173 6.45 7.96 25.30
CA LYS A 173 5.02 7.93 24.98
C LYS A 173 4.69 7.07 23.79
N GLU A 174 5.66 6.43 23.12
CA GLU A 174 5.46 5.40 22.08
C GLU A 174 5.31 3.98 22.69
N THR A 175 5.49 3.84 24.01
CA THR A 175 5.59 2.53 24.67
C THR A 175 4.43 1.56 24.39
N LEU A 176 4.77 0.30 24.13
CA LEU A 176 3.85 -0.84 24.01
C LEU A 176 3.59 -1.52 25.36
N PHE A 177 4.51 -1.43 26.32
CA PHE A 177 4.46 -2.24 27.54
C PHE A 177 4.25 -1.40 28.80
N SER A 178 4.82 -0.19 28.84
CA SER A 178 4.78 0.69 30.02
C SER A 178 3.56 1.62 30.00
N LEU A 179 2.38 1.10 29.67
CA LEU A 179 1.16 1.90 29.52
C LEU A 179 0.71 2.57 30.83
N SER A 180 1.11 2.01 31.98
CA SER A 180 0.88 2.60 33.31
C SER A 180 1.57 3.95 33.51
N ASN A 181 2.60 4.25 32.72
CA ASN A 181 3.37 5.49 32.83
C ASN A 181 2.75 6.64 32.01
N LEU A 182 1.62 6.38 31.34
CA LEU A 182 0.91 7.35 30.52
C LEU A 182 -0.12 8.09 31.36
N THR A 183 -0.16 9.41 31.21
CA THR A 183 -1.21 10.24 31.80
C THR A 183 -2.52 10.05 31.04
N VAL A 184 -3.62 10.59 31.60
CA VAL A 184 -4.92 10.63 30.89
C VAL A 184 -4.83 11.44 29.61
N GLU A 185 -4.02 12.49 29.59
CA GLU A 185 -3.74 13.30 28.40
C GLU A 185 -3.04 12.49 27.33
N ASP A 186 -1.97 11.75 27.68
CA ASP A 186 -1.26 10.88 26.74
C ASP A 186 -2.19 9.83 26.13
N LEU A 187 -3.06 9.21 26.95
CA LEU A 187 -4.03 8.22 26.49
C LEU A 187 -5.09 8.85 25.58
N SER A 188 -5.56 10.05 25.91
CA SER A 188 -6.53 10.80 25.10
C SER A 188 -5.92 11.18 23.74
N PHE A 189 -4.69 11.67 23.74
CA PHE A 189 -3.94 11.99 22.53
C PHE A 189 -3.67 10.75 21.68
N ARG A 190 -3.25 9.63 22.29
CA ARG A 190 -3.09 8.36 21.58
C ARG A 190 -4.38 7.90 20.93
N PHE A 191 -5.51 7.98 21.63
CA PHE A 191 -6.81 7.60 21.09
C PHE A 191 -7.21 8.51 19.91
N ALA A 192 -7.28 9.82 20.14
CA ALA A 192 -7.69 10.79 19.11
C ALA A 192 -6.72 10.79 17.91
N GLY A 193 -5.42 10.77 18.17
CA GLY A 193 -4.37 10.71 17.16
C GLY A 193 -4.45 9.44 16.32
N THR A 194 -4.70 8.28 16.93
CA THR A 194 -4.92 7.03 16.18
C THR A 194 -6.10 7.16 15.22
N PHE A 195 -7.25 7.66 15.68
CA PHE A 195 -8.40 7.89 14.80
C PHE A 195 -8.10 8.88 13.68
N GLY A 196 -7.47 10.01 13.99
CA GLY A 196 -7.04 11.02 13.02
C GLY A 196 -6.09 10.44 11.97
N TYR A 197 -5.09 9.66 12.41
CA TYR A 197 -4.12 9.02 11.53
C TYR A 197 -4.77 8.03 10.55
N TRP A 198 -5.65 7.16 11.03
CA TRP A 198 -6.34 6.19 10.17
C TRP A 198 -7.31 6.86 9.22
N LEU A 199 -8.00 7.91 9.65
CA LEU A 199 -8.88 8.71 8.79
C LEU A 199 -8.07 9.41 7.70
N LEU A 200 -6.99 10.10 8.06
CA LEU A 200 -6.11 10.79 7.13
C LEU A 200 -5.49 9.80 6.13
N SER A 201 -4.99 8.66 6.61
CA SER A 201 -4.45 7.59 5.77
C SER A 201 -5.50 7.03 4.81
N PHE A 202 -6.75 6.88 5.25
CA PHE A 202 -7.86 6.46 4.40
C PHE A 202 -8.13 7.50 3.30
N VAL A 203 -8.20 8.78 3.65
CA VAL A 203 -8.41 9.88 2.69
C VAL A 203 -7.26 9.95 1.68
N CYS A 204 -6.00 9.91 2.13
CA CYS A 204 -4.81 9.90 1.28
C CYS A 204 -4.80 8.73 0.29
N ASN A 205 -5.10 7.52 0.76
CA ASN A 205 -5.16 6.34 -0.10
C ASN A 205 -6.23 6.46 -1.19
N ARG A 206 -7.39 7.02 -0.85
CA ARG A 206 -8.46 7.27 -1.82
C ARG A 206 -8.11 8.39 -2.78
N PHE A 207 -7.45 9.44 -2.31
CA PHE A 207 -6.99 10.56 -3.14
C PHE A 207 -6.02 10.06 -4.21
N ASN A 208 -4.99 9.32 -3.79
CA ASN A 208 -4.02 8.70 -4.70
C ASN A 208 -4.71 7.74 -5.69
N ASN A 209 -5.66 6.93 -5.21
CA ASN A 209 -6.41 6.04 -6.08
C ASN A 209 -7.28 6.81 -7.10
N ALA A 210 -7.90 7.92 -6.71
CA ALA A 210 -8.69 8.75 -7.60
C ALA A 210 -7.81 9.43 -8.66
N CYS A 211 -6.66 10.00 -8.26
CA CYS A 211 -5.66 10.55 -9.18
C CYS A 211 -5.21 9.51 -10.22
N ALA A 212 -4.82 8.32 -9.76
CA ALA A 212 -4.41 7.24 -10.64
C ALA A 212 -5.54 6.80 -11.58
N ALA A 213 -6.77 6.67 -11.07
CA ALA A 213 -7.93 6.32 -11.88
C ALA A 213 -8.20 7.35 -12.97
N ILE A 214 -8.20 8.65 -12.61
CA ILE A 214 -8.43 9.75 -13.55
C ILE A 214 -7.36 9.75 -14.62
N ALA A 215 -6.08 9.67 -14.25
CA ALA A 215 -4.97 9.67 -15.21
C ALA A 215 -5.04 8.47 -16.16
N SER A 216 -5.19 7.24 -15.63
CA SER A 216 -5.25 6.03 -16.46
C SER A 216 -6.51 5.97 -17.33
N LEU A 217 -7.65 6.45 -16.84
CA LEU A 217 -8.87 6.54 -17.63
C LEU A 217 -8.75 7.64 -18.67
N ALA A 218 -8.19 8.82 -18.38
CA ALA A 218 -8.03 9.90 -19.36
C ALA A 218 -7.11 9.49 -20.52
N LEU A 219 -6.02 8.78 -20.22
CA LEU A 219 -5.06 8.29 -21.21
C LEU A 219 -5.49 7.02 -21.96
N GLY A 220 -6.65 6.43 -21.63
CA GLY A 220 -7.12 5.18 -22.27
C GLY A 220 -6.27 3.95 -21.91
N LEU A 221 -5.52 4.02 -20.81
CA LEU A 221 -4.66 2.93 -20.34
C LEU A 221 -5.44 1.81 -19.66
N SER A 222 -6.64 2.12 -19.16
CA SER A 222 -7.47 1.19 -18.39
C SER A 222 -8.95 1.36 -18.68
N GLN A 223 -9.72 0.33 -18.37
CA GLN A 223 -11.17 0.27 -18.48
C GLN A 223 -11.85 0.53 -17.12
N PRO A 224 -13.10 1.01 -17.09
CA PRO A 224 -13.80 1.31 -15.84
C PRO A 224 -13.91 0.14 -14.85
N ASN A 225 -14.02 -1.08 -15.37
CA ASN A 225 -14.11 -2.30 -14.55
C ASN A 225 -12.80 -2.64 -13.80
N GLU A 226 -11.67 -2.04 -14.19
CA GLU A 226 -10.36 -2.17 -13.54
C GLU A 226 -10.22 -1.28 -12.30
N TRP A 227 -11.18 -0.37 -12.05
CA TRP A 227 -11.16 0.62 -10.95
C TRP A 227 -12.29 0.43 -9.92
N PRO A 228 -12.34 -0.70 -9.22
CA PRO A 228 -13.29 -0.90 -8.15
C PRO A 228 -13.05 -0.07 -6.90
N SER A 229 -14.02 -0.16 -5.98
CA SER A 229 -13.83 0.28 -4.61
C SER A 229 -12.53 -0.27 -4.03
N LEU A 230 -11.68 0.67 -3.60
CA LEU A 230 -10.41 0.42 -2.94
C LEU A 230 -10.62 -0.35 -1.63
N ASN A 231 -11.67 0.04 -0.90
CA ASN A 231 -12.00 -0.49 0.42
C ASN A 231 -13.20 -1.45 0.40
N GLY A 232 -13.27 -2.30 1.41
CA GLY A 232 -14.42 -3.14 1.73
C GLY A 232 -15.46 -2.46 2.63
N PRO A 233 -16.47 -3.21 3.07
CA PRO A 233 -17.46 -2.68 4.01
C PRO A 233 -16.88 -2.54 5.42
N ILE A 234 -17.27 -1.47 6.14
CA ILE A 234 -16.89 -1.22 7.55
C ILE A 234 -17.41 -2.34 8.48
N SER A 235 -18.45 -3.07 8.05
CA SER A 235 -18.96 -4.23 8.77
C SER A 235 -17.96 -5.39 8.92
N ALA A 236 -16.81 -5.34 8.21
CA ALA A 236 -15.72 -6.29 8.35
C ALA A 236 -14.68 -5.88 9.42
N CYS A 237 -14.74 -4.65 9.95
CA CYS A 237 -13.72 -4.10 10.85
C CYS A 237 -13.89 -4.50 12.33
N TYR A 238 -14.62 -5.58 12.63
CA TYR A 238 -14.73 -6.13 14.00
C TYR A 238 -13.64 -7.18 14.29
N THR A 239 -12.66 -7.32 13.41
CA THR A 239 -11.49 -8.18 13.57
C THR A 239 -10.27 -7.51 12.92
N VAL A 240 -9.07 -7.72 13.46
CA VAL A 240 -7.83 -7.22 12.84
C VAL A 240 -7.64 -7.88 11.47
N ARG A 241 -7.97 -9.17 11.37
CA ARG A 241 -7.95 -9.91 10.10
C ARG A 241 -8.95 -9.34 9.09
N GLY A 242 -10.15 -8.95 9.54
CA GLY A 242 -11.18 -8.35 8.70
C GLY A 242 -10.83 -6.93 8.27
N PHE A 243 -10.25 -6.13 9.17
CA PHE A 243 -9.74 -4.79 8.87
C PHE A 243 -8.73 -4.85 7.72
N TRP A 244 -7.63 -5.59 7.86
CA TRP A 244 -6.59 -5.67 6.82
C TRP A 244 -7.00 -6.49 5.60
N GLY A 245 -7.65 -7.64 5.83
CA GLY A 245 -7.96 -8.60 4.77
C GLY A 245 -9.17 -8.20 3.92
N THR A 246 -10.11 -7.44 4.46
CA THR A 246 -11.39 -7.16 3.78
C THR A 246 -11.63 -5.67 3.56
N PHE A 247 -11.41 -4.84 4.57
CA PHE A 247 -11.74 -3.42 4.54
C PHE A 247 -10.62 -2.54 3.96
N TRP A 248 -9.40 -2.66 4.48
CA TRP A 248 -8.25 -1.84 4.11
C TRP A 248 -7.82 -2.13 2.66
N HIS A 249 -7.16 -1.17 2.01
CA HIS A 249 -6.96 -1.15 0.57
C HIS A 249 -6.49 -2.51 0.01
N ARG A 250 -7.26 -3.09 -0.92
CA ARG A 250 -6.97 -4.45 -1.44
C ARG A 250 -5.97 -4.48 -2.61
N LEU A 251 -5.34 -3.35 -2.91
CA LEU A 251 -4.55 -3.15 -4.12
C LEU A 251 -3.33 -4.08 -4.20
N TYR A 252 -2.61 -4.25 -3.09
CA TYR A 252 -1.36 -5.02 -3.03
C TYR A 252 -1.53 -6.45 -2.52
N ARG A 253 -2.78 -6.91 -2.31
CA ARG A 253 -3.04 -8.18 -1.63
C ARG A 253 -2.39 -9.35 -2.35
N ARG A 254 -2.61 -9.46 -3.66
CA ARG A 254 -2.10 -10.58 -4.48
C ARG A 254 -0.58 -10.64 -4.44
N GLN A 255 0.07 -9.48 -4.54
CA GLN A 255 1.52 -9.32 -4.60
C GLN A 255 2.15 -9.75 -3.28
N LEU A 256 1.62 -9.26 -2.16
CA LEU A 256 2.12 -9.57 -0.83
C LEU A 256 1.85 -11.03 -0.44
N THR A 257 0.65 -11.56 -0.74
CA THR A 257 0.34 -12.97 -0.45
C THR A 257 1.06 -13.93 -1.38
N GLY A 258 1.40 -13.54 -2.62
CA GLY A 258 2.14 -14.38 -3.55
C GLY A 258 3.52 -14.76 -2.99
N TRP A 259 4.26 -13.77 -2.51
CA TRP A 259 5.51 -13.99 -1.76
C TRP A 259 5.27 -14.73 -0.45
N GLY A 260 4.18 -14.36 0.24
CA GLY A 260 3.71 -15.02 1.45
C GLY A 260 3.48 -16.52 1.26
N ASP A 261 3.01 -16.98 0.10
CA ASP A 261 2.80 -18.39 -0.25
C ASP A 261 4.09 -19.06 -0.74
N PHE A 262 4.83 -18.39 -1.63
CA PHE A 262 6.02 -18.94 -2.27
C PHE A 262 7.09 -19.36 -1.27
N ILE A 263 7.44 -18.50 -0.31
CA ILE A 263 8.51 -18.79 0.65
C ILE A 263 8.17 -20.02 1.52
N PRO A 264 6.99 -20.08 2.19
CA PRO A 264 6.54 -21.28 2.90
C PRO A 264 6.44 -22.52 2.03
N ASP A 265 5.91 -22.44 0.81
CA ASP A 265 5.67 -23.61 -0.04
C ASP A 265 6.95 -24.16 -0.68
N LYS A 266 7.81 -23.28 -1.20
CA LYS A 266 8.92 -23.66 -2.09
C LYS A 266 10.27 -23.62 -1.41
N ILE A 267 10.49 -22.65 -0.52
CA ILE A 267 11.77 -22.49 0.18
C ILE A 267 11.77 -23.32 1.46
N LEU A 268 10.77 -23.11 2.33
CA LEU A 268 10.67 -23.79 3.62
C LEU A 268 9.95 -25.14 3.56
N ARG A 269 9.25 -25.43 2.45
CA ARG A 269 8.49 -26.68 2.21
C ARG A 269 7.50 -27.03 3.34
N LEU A 270 6.85 -26.01 3.91
CA LEU A 270 5.89 -26.18 5.01
C LEU A 270 4.60 -26.84 4.52
N ARG A 271 4.17 -27.91 5.21
CA ARG A 271 2.90 -28.59 4.90
C ARG A 271 1.71 -27.64 5.05
N ARG A 272 0.97 -27.41 3.97
CA ARG A 272 -0.27 -26.62 3.97
C ARG A 272 -1.31 -27.21 4.93
N GLY A 273 -2.10 -26.34 5.55
CA GLY A 273 -3.11 -26.70 6.56
C GLY A 273 -2.61 -26.75 8.00
N THR A 274 -1.29 -26.72 8.23
CA THR A 274 -0.72 -26.62 9.58
C THR A 274 -0.72 -25.17 10.09
N LEU A 275 -0.70 -24.98 11.42
CA LEU A 275 -0.62 -23.65 12.04
C LEU A 275 0.67 -22.91 11.68
N LEU A 276 1.80 -23.62 11.68
CA LEU A 276 3.10 -23.08 11.26
C LEU A 276 3.00 -22.50 9.85
N SER A 277 2.47 -23.28 8.92
CA SER A 277 2.25 -22.86 7.53
C SER A 277 1.34 -21.61 7.45
N ARG A 278 0.21 -21.60 8.18
CA ARG A 278 -0.72 -20.45 8.20
C ARG A 278 -0.06 -19.18 8.72
N TYR A 279 0.64 -19.26 9.84
CA TYR A 279 1.21 -18.10 10.52
C TYR A 279 2.51 -17.61 9.87
N SER A 280 3.33 -18.49 9.29
CA SER A 280 4.46 -18.05 8.46
C SER A 280 4.00 -17.20 7.27
N ARG A 281 2.95 -17.63 6.55
CA ARG A 281 2.36 -16.84 5.43
C ARG A 281 1.88 -15.47 5.88
N LEU A 282 1.16 -15.44 7.00
CA LEU A 282 0.60 -14.22 7.57
C LEU A 282 1.71 -13.23 7.96
N THR A 283 2.70 -13.71 8.71
CA THR A 283 3.84 -12.91 9.16
C THR A 283 4.65 -12.39 7.98
N LEU A 284 4.92 -13.22 6.97
CA LEU A 284 5.62 -12.79 5.75
C LEU A 284 4.84 -11.71 4.98
N ALA A 285 3.52 -11.85 4.83
CA ALA A 285 2.71 -10.86 4.15
C ALA A 285 2.74 -9.49 4.88
N PHE A 286 2.70 -9.50 6.22
CA PHE A 286 2.81 -8.28 7.01
C PHE A 286 4.24 -7.72 7.04
N LEU A 287 5.27 -8.56 7.09
CA LEU A 287 6.67 -8.12 6.99
C LEU A 287 6.93 -7.39 5.67
N LEU A 288 6.46 -7.95 4.55
CA LEU A 288 6.56 -7.30 3.24
C LEU A 288 5.75 -6.01 3.18
N SER A 289 4.63 -5.93 3.91
CA SER A 289 3.90 -4.67 4.06
C SER A 289 4.71 -3.62 4.83
N GLY A 290 5.44 -4.01 5.89
CA GLY A 290 6.35 -3.12 6.61
C GLY A 290 7.50 -2.62 5.74
N LEU A 291 8.14 -3.53 4.99
CA LEU A 291 9.22 -3.18 4.07
C LEU A 291 8.76 -2.22 2.95
N MET A 292 7.49 -2.30 2.53
CA MET A 292 6.90 -1.34 1.58
C MET A 292 6.92 0.09 2.08
N HIS A 293 6.81 0.23 3.39
CA HIS A 293 6.71 1.51 4.08
C HIS A 293 8.05 2.01 4.62
N HIS A 294 9.09 1.15 4.61
CA HIS A 294 10.44 1.49 5.04
C HIS A 294 11.05 2.74 4.38
N PRO A 295 10.77 3.10 3.11
CA PRO A 295 11.26 4.36 2.54
C PRO A 295 10.88 5.61 3.35
N MET A 296 9.85 5.53 4.20
CA MET A 296 9.52 6.57 5.18
C MET A 296 10.72 6.96 6.04
N VAL A 297 11.57 6.00 6.43
CA VAL A 297 12.75 6.23 7.28
C VAL A 297 13.70 7.23 6.64
N SER A 298 14.01 7.07 5.36
CA SER A 298 14.91 8.00 4.65
C SER A 298 14.21 9.31 4.30
N VAL A 299 12.92 9.27 3.92
CA VAL A 299 12.15 10.47 3.55
C VAL A 299 11.96 11.41 4.74
N TYR A 300 11.60 10.88 5.91
CA TYR A 300 11.43 11.65 7.14
C TYR A 300 12.74 11.81 7.93
N ARG A 301 13.86 11.25 7.43
CA ARG A 301 15.17 11.28 8.09
C ARG A 301 15.12 10.77 9.53
N LEU A 302 14.40 9.67 9.74
CA LEU A 302 14.24 9.06 11.06
C LEU A 302 15.59 8.55 11.59
N GLY A 303 15.81 8.70 12.90
CA GLY A 303 17.03 8.23 13.56
C GLY A 303 17.12 6.71 13.68
N ALA A 304 18.29 6.19 14.05
CA ALA A 304 18.59 4.75 14.11
C ALA A 304 17.61 3.95 14.98
N GLU A 305 17.11 4.54 16.06
CA GLU A 305 16.14 3.89 16.94
C GLU A 305 14.76 3.67 16.29
N ASP A 306 14.39 4.53 15.33
CA ASP A 306 13.10 4.49 14.61
C ASP A 306 13.21 3.77 13.25
N MET A 307 14.41 3.29 12.91
CA MET A 307 14.74 2.59 11.66
C MET A 307 13.75 1.47 11.31
N TRP A 308 13.29 0.73 12.31
CA TRP A 308 12.43 -0.45 12.11
C TRP A 308 10.99 -0.23 12.59
N SER A 309 10.58 1.03 12.78
CA SER A 309 9.21 1.39 13.23
C SER A 309 8.12 0.81 12.32
N CYS A 310 8.37 0.85 11.00
CA CYS A 310 7.51 0.29 9.96
C CYS A 310 7.24 -1.20 10.18
N GLU A 311 8.30 -2.00 10.17
CA GLU A 311 8.23 -3.45 10.27
C GLU A 311 7.66 -3.88 11.62
N LYS A 312 8.07 -3.22 12.72
CA LYS A 312 7.52 -3.46 14.05
C LYS A 312 6.00 -3.34 14.04
N PHE A 313 5.47 -2.23 13.53
CA PHE A 313 4.03 -1.99 13.48
C PHE A 313 3.28 -3.04 12.65
N PHE A 314 3.77 -3.38 11.46
CA PHE A 314 3.10 -4.36 10.61
C PHE A 314 3.20 -5.79 11.17
N LEU A 315 4.32 -6.16 11.79
CA LEU A 315 4.46 -7.44 12.48
C LEU A 315 3.53 -7.56 13.69
N LEU A 316 3.28 -6.48 14.42
CA LEU A 316 2.25 -6.47 15.47
C LEU A 316 0.88 -6.84 14.90
N GLN A 317 0.53 -6.43 13.68
CA GLN A 317 -0.75 -6.81 13.07
C GLN A 317 -0.87 -8.34 12.88
N ALA A 318 0.21 -9.00 12.49
CA ALA A 318 0.26 -10.47 12.42
C ALA A 318 0.00 -11.09 13.80
N PHE A 319 0.64 -10.54 14.85
CA PHE A 319 0.42 -10.96 16.23
C PHE A 319 -1.04 -10.75 16.68
N GLY A 320 -1.63 -9.58 16.41
CA GLY A 320 -3.03 -9.29 16.76
C GLY A 320 -4.00 -10.27 16.11
N VAL A 321 -3.73 -10.69 14.87
CA VAL A 321 -4.50 -11.72 14.19
C VAL A 321 -4.32 -13.12 14.83
N MET A 322 -3.13 -13.47 15.31
CA MET A 322 -2.91 -14.74 16.01
C MET A 322 -3.63 -14.79 17.35
N VAL A 323 -3.60 -13.69 18.12
CA VAL A 323 -4.36 -13.53 19.38
C VAL A 323 -5.86 -13.67 19.11
N GLU A 324 -6.35 -12.98 18.09
CA GLU A 324 -7.74 -13.07 17.67
C GLU A 324 -8.15 -14.49 17.27
N ASP A 325 -7.33 -15.20 16.49
CA ASP A 325 -7.57 -16.59 16.10
C ASP A 325 -7.62 -17.52 17.34
N ALA A 326 -6.75 -17.30 18.34
CA ALA A 326 -6.72 -18.06 19.58
C ALA A 326 -7.99 -17.84 20.42
N VAL A 327 -8.40 -16.58 20.61
CA VAL A 327 -9.64 -16.24 21.35
C VAL A 327 -10.88 -16.81 20.64
N GLN A 328 -10.94 -16.72 19.31
CA GLN A 328 -12.04 -17.31 18.54
C GLN A 328 -12.05 -18.84 18.63
N GLY A 329 -10.87 -19.47 18.70
CA GLY A 329 -10.73 -20.90 18.95
C GLY A 329 -11.28 -21.31 20.32
N MET A 330 -10.88 -20.61 21.39
CA MET A 330 -11.31 -20.89 22.77
C MET A 330 -12.81 -20.64 22.98
N THR A 331 -13.37 -19.60 22.33
CA THR A 331 -14.78 -19.22 22.48
C THR A 331 -15.70 -19.86 21.44
N ARG A 332 -15.21 -20.81 20.63
CA ARG A 332 -15.98 -21.42 19.54
C ARG A 332 -17.20 -22.18 20.03
N GLN A 333 -17.09 -22.87 21.17
CA GLN A 333 -18.17 -23.67 21.75
C GLN A 333 -19.17 -22.84 22.57
N LEU A 334 -18.82 -21.60 22.92
CA LEU A 334 -19.70 -20.71 23.68
C LEU A 334 -20.81 -20.14 22.78
N ALA A 335 -22.05 -20.20 23.25
CA ALA A 335 -23.22 -19.64 22.55
C ALA A 335 -23.31 -18.10 22.70
N ILE A 336 -22.24 -17.39 22.29
CA ILE A 336 -22.18 -15.92 22.31
C ILE A 336 -23.00 -15.38 21.12
N PRO A 337 -24.03 -14.53 21.35
CA PRO A 337 -24.82 -13.92 20.29
C PRO A 337 -23.95 -13.14 19.29
N ARG A 338 -24.32 -13.19 18.00
CA ARG A 338 -23.56 -12.51 16.92
C ARG A 338 -23.37 -11.00 17.17
N PRO A 339 -24.36 -10.23 17.66
CA PRO A 339 -24.15 -8.81 17.96
C PRO A 339 -23.09 -8.61 19.05
N MET A 340 -23.10 -9.42 20.10
CA MET A 340 -22.10 -9.36 21.18
C MET A 340 -20.70 -9.70 20.67
N ARG A 341 -20.55 -10.76 19.86
CA ARG A 341 -19.26 -11.09 19.21
C ARG A 341 -18.73 -9.93 18.39
N ARG A 342 -19.60 -9.22 17.66
CA ARG A 342 -19.21 -8.06 16.85
C ARG A 342 -18.82 -6.87 17.71
N PHE A 343 -19.60 -6.57 18.74
CA PHE A 343 -19.30 -5.46 19.66
C PHE A 343 -17.92 -5.66 20.30
N VAL A 344 -17.68 -6.82 20.90
CA VAL A 344 -16.37 -7.18 21.48
C VAL A 344 -15.27 -7.10 20.43
N GLY A 345 -15.52 -7.57 19.20
CA GLY A 345 -14.58 -7.49 18.10
C GLY A 345 -14.23 -6.06 17.69
N TYR A 346 -15.20 -5.15 17.61
CA TYR A 346 -14.94 -3.74 17.33
C TYR A 346 -14.13 -3.09 18.44
N THR A 347 -14.48 -3.34 19.71
CA THR A 347 -13.71 -2.87 20.86
C THR A 347 -12.29 -3.38 20.81
N TRP A 348 -12.08 -4.67 20.52
CA TRP A 348 -10.76 -5.27 20.34
C TRP A 348 -9.94 -4.55 19.27
N VAL A 349 -10.50 -4.33 18.07
CA VAL A 349 -9.80 -3.65 16.98
C VAL A 349 -9.41 -2.23 17.38
N VAL A 350 -10.31 -1.48 18.01
CA VAL A 350 -10.02 -0.11 18.48
C VAL A 350 -8.90 -0.13 19.51
N VAL A 351 -8.99 -0.94 20.56
CA VAL A 351 -7.97 -1.05 21.60
C VAL A 351 -6.62 -1.47 21.01
N PHE A 352 -6.62 -2.46 20.11
CA PHE A 352 -5.42 -2.97 19.46
C PHE A 352 -4.73 -1.92 18.58
N LEU A 353 -5.50 -1.14 17.82
CA LEU A 353 -4.96 -0.06 17.00
C LEU A 353 -4.46 1.10 17.86
N VAL A 354 -5.19 1.53 18.88
CA VAL A 354 -4.73 2.58 19.82
C VAL A 354 -3.44 2.17 20.54
N TRP A 355 -3.29 0.88 20.81
CA TRP A 355 -2.07 0.33 21.40
C TRP A 355 -0.89 0.28 20.43
N SER A 356 -1.10 -0.17 19.19
CA SER A 356 -0.02 -0.43 18.23
C SER A 356 0.35 0.74 17.32
N THR A 357 -0.61 1.60 16.95
CA THR A 357 -0.41 2.71 16.01
C THR A 357 0.66 3.74 16.45
N PRO A 358 0.84 4.08 17.73
CA PRO A 358 1.90 5.03 18.15
C PRO A 358 3.30 4.68 17.64
N VAL A 359 3.66 3.37 17.60
CA VAL A 359 4.96 2.88 17.09
C VAL A 359 5.25 3.31 15.65
N TRP A 360 4.19 3.50 14.88
CA TRP A 360 4.24 3.87 13.48
C TRP A 360 4.00 5.36 13.26
N MET A 361 3.10 5.94 14.07
CA MET A 361 2.59 7.29 13.92
C MET A 361 3.50 8.36 14.55
N PHE A 362 4.10 8.09 15.72
CA PHE A 362 4.89 9.09 16.45
C PHE A 362 6.24 9.42 15.79
N PRO A 363 7.02 8.46 15.23
CA PRO A 363 8.30 8.78 14.60
C PRO A 363 8.24 9.88 13.54
N PRO A 364 7.33 9.85 12.54
CA PRO A 364 7.21 10.95 11.59
C PRO A 364 6.63 12.23 12.23
N MET A 365 5.71 12.14 13.20
CA MET A 365 5.14 13.32 13.88
C MET A 365 6.20 14.10 14.67
N ARG A 366 7.22 13.44 15.21
CA ARG A 366 8.34 14.08 15.90
C ARG A 366 9.22 14.95 14.99
N GLN A 367 9.18 14.74 13.67
CA GLN A 367 9.98 15.52 12.72
C GLN A 367 9.37 16.89 12.40
N GLY A 368 8.15 17.16 12.87
CA GLY A 368 7.44 18.41 12.63
C GLY A 368 6.61 18.39 11.34
N ASP A 369 6.48 19.56 10.70
CA ASP A 369 5.67 19.72 9.51
C ASP A 369 6.23 18.91 8.32
N SER A 370 5.45 17.95 7.84
CA SER A 370 5.78 17.14 6.67
C SER A 370 5.32 17.78 5.35
N GLY A 371 4.65 18.93 5.42
CA GLY A 371 4.10 19.66 4.29
C GLY A 371 2.84 19.01 3.70
N GLN A 372 2.24 19.75 2.76
CA GLN A 372 0.97 19.39 2.14
C GLN A 372 1.06 18.17 1.21
N MET A 373 -0.02 17.39 1.15
CA MET A 373 -0.20 16.33 0.15
C MET A 373 -0.69 16.93 -1.19
N VAL A 374 -1.50 17.98 -1.11
CA VAL A 374 -2.09 18.67 -2.26
C VAL A 374 -1.11 19.69 -2.88
N PRO A 375 -1.20 20.01 -4.19
CA PRO A 375 -0.27 20.92 -4.85
C PRO A 375 -0.27 22.36 -4.32
N PHE A 376 -1.39 22.84 -3.81
CA PHE A 376 -1.55 24.14 -3.16
C PHE A 376 -2.60 24.01 -2.06
N SER A 377 -2.53 24.86 -1.03
CA SER A 377 -3.45 24.86 0.10
C SER A 377 -4.45 26.01 -0.05
N LEU A 378 -5.75 25.70 -0.09
CA LEU A 378 -6.80 26.74 -0.13
C LEU A 378 -6.99 27.33 1.26
N VAL A 379 -6.90 26.52 2.31
CA VAL A 379 -7.01 26.97 3.70
C VAL A 379 -5.91 27.98 4.04
N SER A 380 -4.69 27.79 3.55
CA SER A 380 -3.59 28.75 3.77
C SER A 380 -3.75 30.05 2.98
N LEU A 381 -4.49 30.04 1.87
CA LEU A 381 -4.78 31.26 1.08
C LEU A 381 -5.88 32.13 1.70
N LEU A 382 -6.67 31.56 2.63
CA LEU A 382 -7.76 32.23 3.34
C LEU A 382 -7.34 32.79 4.71
N LYS A 383 -6.13 32.45 5.16
CA LYS A 383 -5.49 33.03 6.35
C LYS A 383 -4.59 34.19 5.93
#